data_AF-A0A511W686-F1
#
_entry.id   AF-A0A511W686-F1
#
_cell.length_a   1.000
_cell.length_b   1.000
_cell.length_c   1.000
_cell.angle_alpha   90.00
_cell.angle_beta   90.00
_cell.angle_gamma   90.00
#
_symmetry.space_group_name_H-M   'P 1'
#
loop_
_entity.id
_entity.type
_entity.pdbx_description
1 polymer ?
#
loop_
_entity_poly.entity_id
_entity_poly.type
_entity_poly.pdbx_seq_one_letter_code
_entity_poly.pdbx_strand_id
1 'polypeptide(L)'
;MGMTLSLFLVLQGVVHGILHHIFFNEDEHKLNQTEGRKFMHIITSLAIVFALLLYLTIGFEGIFMHLAYILIFGGTITIGAGAYLEWRYLKQSNVYALTLSTLAFVVTAFYYFH
;
A
#
# COMPACT_ATOMS: atom_id res chain seq x y z
N MET A 1 -6.08 19.02 -10.46
CA MET A 1 -4.98 18.22 -9.88
C MET A 1 -5.48 17.00 -9.11
N GLY A 2 -6.48 17.12 -8.22
CA GLY A 2 -7.02 15.99 -7.44
C GLY A 2 -7.43 14.78 -8.29
N MET A 3 -8.26 14.97 -9.33
CA MET A 3 -8.67 13.87 -10.23
C MET A 3 -7.50 13.11 -10.87
N THR A 4 -6.45 13.82 -11.29
CA THR A 4 -5.26 13.22 -11.91
C THR A 4 -4.48 12.37 -10.92
N LEU A 5 -4.26 12.87 -9.70
CA LEU A 5 -3.63 12.12 -8.60
C LEU A 5 -4.44 10.87 -8.25
N SER A 6 -5.76 11.00 -8.13
CA SER A 6 -6.66 9.89 -7.85
C SER A 6 -6.61 8.80 -8.92
N LEU A 7 -6.61 9.20 -10.20
CA LEU A 7 -6.46 8.26 -11.31
C LEU A 7 -5.11 7.52 -11.24
N PHE A 8 -4.00 8.23 -10.96
CA PHE A 8 -2.69 7.63 -10.82
C PHE A 8 -2.59 6.67 -9.62
N LEU A 9 -3.19 7.03 -8.47
CA LEU A 9 -3.24 6.16 -7.28
C LEU A 9 -4.06 4.88 -7.55
N VAL A 10 -5.20 5.00 -8.24
CA VAL A 10 -6.02 3.84 -8.61
C VAL A 10 -5.27 2.92 -9.57
N LEU A 11 -4.65 3.48 -10.62
CA LEU A 11 -3.88 2.70 -11.59
C LEU A 11 -2.70 2.00 -10.91
N GLN A 12 -1.99 2.70 -10.02
CA GLN A 12 -0.90 2.12 -9.25
C GLN A 12 -1.39 1.00 -8.31
N GLY A 13 -2.52 1.19 -7.63
CA GLY A 13 -3.11 0.17 -6.76
C GLY A 13 -3.50 -1.10 -7.52
N VAL A 14 -4.08 -0.96 -8.72
CA VAL A 14 -4.42 -2.11 -9.59
C VAL A 14 -3.16 -2.83 -10.06
N VAL A 15 -2.16 -2.12 -10.56
CA VAL A 15 -0.90 -2.71 -11.02
C VAL A 15 -0.17 -3.40 -9.87
N HIS A 16 -0.11 -2.78 -8.69
CA HIS A 16 0.45 -3.38 -7.49
C HIS A 16 -0.28 -4.67 -7.12
N GLY A 17 -1.61 -4.67 -7.06
CA GLY A 17 -2.38 -5.86 -6.71
C GLY A 17 -2.14 -7.04 -7.66
N ILE A 18 -2.08 -6.78 -8.97
CA ILE A 18 -1.81 -7.81 -9.98
C ILE A 18 -0.39 -8.38 -9.80
N LEU A 19 0.62 -7.50 -9.73
CA LEU A 19 2.01 -7.94 -9.58
C LEU A 19 2.27 -8.63 -8.24
N HIS A 20 1.64 -8.16 -7.17
CA HIS A 20 1.73 -8.75 -5.84
C HIS A 20 1.17 -10.16 -5.88
N HIS A 21 -0.01 -10.38 -6.49
CA HIS A 21 -0.58 -11.72 -6.64
C HIS A 21 0.33 -12.69 -7.41
N ILE A 22 0.95 -12.21 -8.50
CA ILE A 22 1.87 -13.04 -9.32
C ILE A 22 3.10 -13.42 -8.51
N PHE A 23 3.82 -12.45 -7.94
CA PHE A 23 5.07 -12.71 -7.22
C PHE A 23 4.85 -13.42 -5.87
N PHE A 24 3.72 -13.18 -5.22
CA PHE A 24 3.41 -13.82 -3.95
C PHE A 24 3.10 -15.30 -4.11
N ASN A 25 2.43 -15.71 -5.21
CA ASN A 25 2.21 -17.13 -5.50
C ASN A 25 3.53 -17.90 -5.70
N GLU A 26 4.57 -17.26 -6.23
CA GLU A 26 5.90 -17.87 -6.38
C GLU A 26 6.62 -18.08 -5.03
N ASP A 27 6.32 -17.23 -4.05
CA ASP A 27 7.01 -17.18 -2.75
C ASP A 27 6.16 -17.70 -1.56
N GLU A 28 4.89 -18.04 -1.76
CA GLU A 28 3.91 -18.37 -0.71
C GLU A 28 4.36 -19.52 0.20
N HIS A 29 5.07 -20.51 -0.36
CA HIS A 29 5.56 -21.67 0.37
C HIS A 29 6.47 -21.31 1.56
N LYS A 30 7.18 -20.16 1.48
CA LYS A 30 8.07 -19.66 2.53
C LYS A 30 7.30 -19.06 3.72
N LEU A 31 6.06 -18.63 3.52
CA LEU A 31 5.22 -17.99 4.55
C LEU A 31 4.37 -18.97 5.35
N ASN A 32 4.07 -20.16 4.81
CA ASN A 32 3.16 -21.13 5.43
C ASN A 32 3.63 -21.73 6.76
N GLN A 33 4.89 -21.53 7.15
CA GLN A 33 5.46 -22.06 8.40
C GLN A 33 5.74 -20.98 9.45
N THR A 34 5.23 -19.75 9.28
CA THR A 34 5.56 -18.63 10.18
C THR A 34 4.33 -17.87 10.67
N GLU A 35 4.46 -17.18 11.81
CA GLU A 35 3.46 -16.20 12.27
C GLU A 35 3.26 -15.04 11.28
N GLY A 36 4.20 -14.85 10.34
CA GLY A 36 4.16 -13.82 9.31
C GLY A 36 2.90 -13.84 8.46
N ARG A 37 2.29 -15.01 8.22
CA ARG A 37 1.04 -15.11 7.43
C ARG A 37 -0.13 -14.36 8.09
N LYS A 38 -0.26 -14.45 9.42
CA LYS A 38 -1.34 -13.76 10.17
C LYS A 38 -1.13 -12.24 10.12
N PHE A 39 0.10 -11.79 10.37
CA PHE A 39 0.43 -10.36 10.33
C PHE A 39 0.30 -9.78 8.92
N MET A 40 0.72 -10.51 7.88
CA MET A 40 0.50 -10.11 6.49
C MET A 40 -0.99 -9.91 6.20
N HIS A 41 -1.85 -10.83 6.64
CA HIS A 41 -3.30 -10.71 6.43
C HIS A 41 -3.90 -9.48 7.13
N ILE A 42 -3.46 -9.17 8.35
CA ILE A 42 -3.85 -7.96 9.08
C ILE A 42 -3.41 -6.71 8.32
N ILE A 43 -2.16 -6.65 7.86
CA ILE A 43 -1.63 -5.49 7.13
C ILE A 43 -2.35 -5.30 5.80
N THR A 44 -2.56 -6.36 5.02
CA THR A 44 -3.33 -6.29 3.77
C THR A 44 -4.76 -5.78 4.04
N SER A 45 -5.40 -6.26 5.10
CA SER A 45 -6.75 -5.80 5.46
C SER A 45 -6.77 -4.32 5.83
N LEU A 46 -5.79 -3.86 6.63
CA LEU A 46 -5.63 -2.44 6.96
C LEU A 46 -5.38 -1.59 5.71
N ALA A 47 -4.52 -2.05 4.80
CA ALA A 47 -4.22 -1.35 3.55
C ALA A 47 -5.47 -1.18 2.68
N ILE A 48 -6.32 -2.21 2.58
CA ILE A 48 -7.61 -2.14 1.87
C ILE A 48 -8.55 -1.11 2.54
N VAL A 49 -8.63 -1.11 3.87
CA VAL A 49 -9.45 -0.13 4.61
C VAL A 49 -8.96 1.29 4.35
N PHE A 50 -7.65 1.55 4.42
CA PHE A 50 -7.09 2.87 4.11
C PHE A 50 -7.37 3.27 2.66
N ALA A 51 -7.24 2.35 1.70
CA ALA A 51 -7.54 2.63 0.29
C ALA A 51 -9.01 3.01 0.08
N LEU A 52 -9.95 2.31 0.72
CA LEU A 52 -11.38 2.63 0.67
C LEU A 52 -11.68 4.00 1.31
N LEU A 53 -11.13 4.27 2.49
CA LEU A 53 -11.32 5.56 3.15
C LEU A 53 -10.70 6.72 2.36
N LEU A 54 -9.55 6.50 1.71
CA LEU A 54 -8.94 7.47 0.81
C LEU A 54 -9.79 7.72 -0.43
N TYR A 55 -10.34 6.68 -1.03
CA TYR A 55 -11.26 6.82 -2.15
C TYR A 55 -12.49 7.66 -1.79
N LEU A 56 -13.05 7.47 -0.59
CA LEU A 56 -14.19 8.25 -0.11
C LEU A 56 -13.83 9.70 0.25
N THR A 57 -12.56 10.01 0.52
CA THR A 57 -12.13 11.35 0.93
C THR A 57 -11.49 12.16 -0.20
N ILE A 58 -11.17 11.53 -1.33
CA ILE A 58 -10.72 12.19 -2.55
C ILE A 58 -11.78 13.19 -3.04
N GLY A 59 -11.38 14.44 -3.24
CA GLY A 59 -12.23 15.49 -3.78
C GLY A 59 -13.00 16.29 -2.73
N PHE A 60 -12.85 16.00 -1.44
CA PHE A 60 -13.35 16.89 -0.40
C PHE A 60 -12.45 18.12 -0.21
N GLU A 61 -13.08 19.26 0.02
CA GLU A 61 -12.41 20.54 0.34
C GLU A 61 -12.58 20.90 1.82
N GLY A 62 -11.76 21.84 2.31
CA GLY A 62 -11.84 22.32 3.70
C GLY A 62 -11.33 21.29 4.72
N ILE A 63 -12.01 21.16 5.86
CA ILE A 63 -11.52 20.36 7.00
C ILE A 63 -11.35 18.86 6.68
N PHE A 64 -12.12 18.36 5.70
CA PHE A 64 -12.05 16.97 5.24
C PHE A 64 -10.76 16.67 4.46
N MET A 65 -10.08 17.69 3.93
CA MET A 65 -8.76 17.53 3.31
C MET A 65 -7.71 17.07 4.33
N HIS A 66 -7.79 17.55 5.58
CA HIS A 66 -6.89 17.10 6.65
C HIS A 66 -7.11 15.63 7.02
N LEU A 67 -8.36 15.15 6.93
CA LEU A 67 -8.67 13.74 7.13
C LEU A 67 -8.00 12.87 6.06
N ALA A 68 -8.01 13.31 4.79
CA ALA A 68 -7.30 12.62 3.72
C ALA A 68 -5.79 12.51 4.04
N TYR A 69 -5.16 13.55 4.59
CA TYR A 69 -3.74 13.50 4.98
C TYR A 69 -3.45 12.51 6.10
N ILE A 70 -4.30 12.45 7.13
CA ILE A 70 -4.17 11.47 8.20
C ILE A 70 -4.28 10.05 7.63
N LEU A 71 -5.18 9.83 6.67
CA LEU A 71 -5.37 8.55 6.00
C LEU A 71 -4.18 8.18 5.10
N ILE A 72 -3.61 9.13 4.35
CA ILE A 72 -2.39 8.89 3.54
C ILE A 72 -1.22 8.53 4.47
N PHE A 73 -1.05 9.25 5.56
CA PHE A 73 0.00 8.97 6.55
C PHE A 73 -0.15 7.57 7.17
N GLY A 74 -1.36 7.22 7.62
CA GLY A 74 -1.66 5.88 8.15
C GLY A 74 -1.49 4.77 7.12
N GLY A 75 -1.91 5.00 5.88
CA GLY A 75 -1.69 4.09 4.75
C GLY A 75 -0.20 3.88 4.46
N THR A 76 0.60 4.94 4.50
CA THR A 76 2.06 4.89 4.30
C THR A 76 2.75 4.04 5.37
N ILE A 77 2.37 4.21 6.65
CA ILE A 77 2.87 3.37 7.75
C ILE A 77 2.49 1.90 7.52
N THR A 78 1.25 1.65 7.08
CA THR A 78 0.74 0.29 6.84
C THR A 78 1.52 -0.41 5.71
N ILE A 79 1.74 0.28 4.58
CA ILE A 79 2.54 -0.25 3.47
C ILE A 79 3.99 -0.48 3.90
N GLY A 80 4.58 0.45 4.67
CA GLY A 80 5.93 0.30 5.22
C GLY A 80 6.08 -0.90 6.15
N ALA A 81 5.08 -1.15 7.00
CA ALA A 81 5.02 -2.35 7.85
C ALA A 81 4.91 -3.62 6.99
N GLY A 82 4.11 -3.60 5.92
CA GLY A 82 4.02 -4.70 4.95
C GLY A 82 5.36 -5.03 4.30
N ALA A 83 6.06 -4.01 3.78
CA ALA A 83 7.39 -4.16 3.20
C ALA A 83 8.39 -4.74 4.22
N TYR A 84 8.34 -4.31 5.49
CA TYR A 84 9.20 -4.86 6.53
C TYR A 84 8.95 -6.36 6.77
N LEU A 85 7.69 -6.80 6.82
CA LEU A 85 7.37 -8.22 6.98
C LEU A 85 7.83 -9.03 5.76
N GLU A 86 7.58 -8.52 4.55
CA GLU A 86 8.02 -9.18 3.32
C GLU A 86 9.56 -9.31 3.27
N TRP A 87 10.30 -8.27 3.66
CA TRP A 87 11.75 -8.35 3.79
C TRP A 87 12.19 -9.40 4.83
N ARG A 88 11.54 -9.40 6.00
CA ARG A 88 11.88 -10.29 7.12
C ARG A 88 11.60 -11.76 6.82
N TYR A 89 10.46 -12.06 6.19
CA TYR A 89 9.98 -13.43 6.00
C TYR A 89 10.24 -14.01 4.61
N LEU A 90 10.26 -13.18 3.55
CA LEU A 90 10.44 -13.65 2.18
C LEU A 90 11.87 -13.48 1.65
N LYS A 91 12.73 -12.71 2.35
CA LYS A 91 14.16 -12.46 2.07
C LYS A 91 14.49 -12.31 0.57
N GLN A 92 14.60 -11.05 0.11
CA GLN A 92 14.90 -10.70 -1.29
C GLN A 92 13.81 -11.10 -2.31
N SER A 93 12.54 -11.13 -1.90
CA SER A 93 11.46 -11.37 -2.86
C SER A 93 11.18 -10.16 -3.75
N ASN A 94 10.71 -10.45 -4.97
CA ASN A 94 10.14 -9.45 -5.87
C ASN A 94 8.94 -8.73 -5.22
N VAL A 95 8.23 -9.41 -4.31
CA VAL A 95 7.12 -8.85 -3.52
C VAL A 95 7.61 -7.68 -2.67
N TYR A 96 8.71 -7.84 -1.93
CA TYR A 96 9.29 -6.75 -1.13
C TYR A 96 9.67 -5.55 -1.98
N ALA A 97 10.35 -5.77 -3.12
CA ALA A 97 10.75 -4.70 -4.02
C ALA A 97 9.53 -3.93 -4.57
N LEU A 98 8.47 -4.65 -4.92
CA LEU A 98 7.20 -4.09 -5.39
C LEU A 98 6.49 -3.25 -4.31
N THR A 99 6.46 -3.73 -3.06
CA THR A 99 5.85 -3.00 -1.94
C THR A 99 6.67 -1.76 -1.60
N LEU A 100 8.00 -1.83 -1.69
CA LEU A 100 8.87 -0.68 -1.49
C LEU A 100 8.71 0.37 -2.60
N SER A 101 8.59 -0.04 -3.87
CA SER A 101 8.34 0.88 -4.98
C SER A 101 6.97 1.55 -4.86
N THR A 102 5.99 0.83 -4.34
CA THR A 102 4.64 1.35 -4.05
C THR A 102 4.69 2.41 -2.95
N LEU A 103 5.42 2.13 -1.87
CA LEU A 103 5.65 3.09 -0.80
C LEU A 103 6.33 4.36 -1.34
N ALA A 104 7.41 4.20 -2.13
CA ALA A 104 8.12 5.32 -2.73
C ALA A 104 7.22 6.15 -3.64
N PHE A 105 6.37 5.51 -4.44
CA PHE A 105 5.38 6.20 -5.27
C PHE A 105 4.39 7.01 -4.43
N VAL A 106 3.78 6.41 -3.39
CA VAL A 106 2.80 7.10 -2.53
C VAL A 106 3.44 8.31 -1.84
N VAL A 107 4.65 8.18 -1.32
CA VAL A 107 5.38 9.29 -0.69
C VAL A 107 5.72 10.39 -1.71
N THR A 108 6.17 10.01 -2.91
CA THR A 108 6.51 10.98 -3.97
C THR A 108 5.27 11.69 -4.48
N ALA A 109 4.18 10.97 -4.71
CA ALA A 109 2.90 11.52 -5.10
C ALA A 109 2.34 12.44 -4.02
N PHE A 110 2.52 12.10 -2.74
CA PHE A 110 2.17 13.00 -1.65
C PHE A 110 3.00 14.29 -1.68
N TYR A 111 4.32 14.20 -1.87
CA TYR A 111 5.21 15.36 -1.91
C TYR A 111 4.93 16.31 -3.09
N TYR A 112 4.65 15.78 -4.28
CA TYR A 112 4.48 16.59 -5.51
C TYR A 112 3.11 17.24 -5.67
N PHE A 113 2.07 16.67 -5.06
CA PHE A 113 0.69 17.14 -5.23
C PHE A 113 0.18 17.92 -4.01
N HIS A 114 1.09 18.27 -3.11
CA HIS A 114 0.87 19.18 -1.98
C HIS A 114 1.42 20.57 -2.29
#